data_AF-A0AAW3F2U1-F1
#
_entry.id   AF-A0AAW3F2U1-F1
#
_cell.length_a   1.000
_cell.length_b   1.000
_cell.length_c   1.000
_cell.angle_alpha   90.00
_cell.angle_beta   90.00
_cell.angle_gamma   90.00
#
_symmetry.space_group_name_H-M   'P 1'
#
loop_
_entity.id
_entity.type
_entity.pdbx_description
1 polymer ?
#
loop_
_entity_poly.entity_id
_entity_poly.type
_entity_poly.pdbx_seq_one_letter_code
_entity_poly.pdbx_strand_id
1 'polypeptide(L)'
;MSESKQQWDHKDVWRRRGKDFMVEISRHSSGLSREYDSEGQNRWCVYAYIYPQHPHFAKFEGPQMWQDAANMLILHGGPSLLEYPMYEGRVTSVKVGCDYHHLHDVRFTHMATAEEARRVFDDADELFDQLTRLGEDALAKAGA
;
A
#
# COMPACT_ATOMS: atom_id res chain seq x y z
N MET A 1 -35.55 0.68 20.15
CA MET A 1 -34.60 1.66 19.58
C MET A 1 -33.55 0.86 18.82
N SER A 2 -33.21 1.27 17.60
CA SER A 2 -32.61 0.41 16.56
C SER A 2 -31.19 -0.05 16.84
N GLU A 3 -30.99 -1.37 16.89
CA GLU A 3 -29.70 -2.04 16.66
C GLU A 3 -29.37 -2.00 15.16
N SER A 4 -28.75 -0.95 14.62
CA SER A 4 -28.37 -0.99 13.19
C SER A 4 -27.19 -0.10 12.75
N LYS A 5 -26.36 0.40 13.66
CA LYS A 5 -25.14 1.18 13.28
C LYS A 5 -23.82 0.61 13.79
N GLN A 6 -23.83 -0.47 14.59
CA GLN A 6 -22.61 -1.06 15.17
C GLN A 6 -21.99 -2.21 14.33
N GLN A 7 -22.49 -2.50 13.13
CA GLN A 7 -22.00 -3.62 12.32
C GLN A 7 -21.05 -3.25 11.17
N TRP A 8 -20.80 -1.96 10.92
CA TRP A 8 -20.00 -1.51 9.79
C TRP A 8 -18.67 -0.91 10.24
N ASP A 9 -17.56 -1.47 9.77
CA ASP A 9 -16.23 -0.92 10.01
C ASP A 9 -15.97 0.29 9.11
N HIS A 10 -15.35 1.32 9.68
CA HIS A 10 -14.94 2.52 8.94
C HIS A 10 -13.54 2.37 8.35
N LYS A 11 -13.37 2.79 7.10
CA LYS A 11 -12.08 2.80 6.40
C LYS A 11 -11.92 4.09 5.60
N ASP A 12 -10.85 4.81 5.86
CA ASP A 12 -10.40 5.95 5.07
C ASP A 12 -9.48 5.46 3.93
N VAL A 13 -9.63 6.03 2.74
CA VAL A 13 -8.83 5.69 1.57
C VAL A 13 -8.46 6.93 0.78
N TRP A 14 -7.18 7.10 0.50
CA TRP A 14 -6.63 8.13 -0.38
C TRP A 14 -5.92 7.49 -1.55
N ARG A 15 -6.11 8.03 -2.75
CA ARG A 15 -5.55 7.44 -3.98
C ARG A 15 -4.90 8.51 -4.84
N ARG A 16 -3.74 8.16 -5.40
CA ARG A 16 -3.04 8.95 -6.40
C ARG A 16 -2.76 8.07 -7.61
N ARG A 17 -3.18 8.50 -8.80
CA ARG A 17 -3.03 7.75 -10.05
C ARG A 17 -1.82 8.25 -10.83
N GLY A 18 -0.98 7.32 -11.26
CA GLY A 18 0.11 7.55 -12.21
C GLY A 18 -0.21 6.93 -13.57
N LYS A 19 0.75 6.98 -14.49
CA LYS A 19 0.63 6.29 -15.77
C LYS A 19 0.87 4.79 -15.56
N ASP A 20 -0.18 3.98 -15.76
CA ASP A 20 -0.14 2.52 -15.60
C ASP A 20 0.11 2.03 -14.16
N PHE A 21 -0.06 2.87 -13.15
CA PHE A 21 -0.09 2.45 -11.75
C PHE A 21 -0.98 3.38 -10.88
N MET A 22 -1.20 2.99 -9.62
CA MET A 22 -1.86 3.80 -8.61
C MET A 22 -1.24 3.53 -7.24
N VAL A 23 -1.07 4.57 -6.42
CA VAL A 23 -0.73 4.43 -5.00
C VAL A 23 -1.99 4.70 -4.17
N GLU A 24 -2.22 3.86 -3.17
CA GLU A 24 -3.33 3.93 -2.24
C GLU A 24 -2.80 3.97 -0.81
N ILE A 25 -3.23 4.96 -0.05
CA ILE A 25 -3.09 4.97 1.40
C ILE A 25 -4.44 4.54 1.96
N SER A 26 -4.42 3.64 2.94
CA SER A 26 -5.64 3.30 3.66
C SER A 26 -5.44 3.33 5.16
N ARG A 27 -6.46 3.79 5.87
CA ARG A 27 -6.52 3.69 7.32
C ARG A 27 -7.82 3.02 7.72
N HIS A 28 -7.74 2.02 8.57
CA HIS A 28 -8.91 1.40 9.19
C HIS A 28 -8.71 1.31 10.69
N SER A 29 -9.81 1.16 11.42
CA SER A 29 -9.76 0.90 12.86
C SER A 29 -9.74 -0.61 13.09
N SER A 30 -8.78 -1.09 13.87
CA SER A 30 -8.83 -2.43 14.46
C SER A 30 -9.34 -2.30 15.89
N GLY A 31 -10.13 -3.28 16.34
CA GLY A 31 -10.53 -3.36 17.75
C GLY A 31 -9.30 -3.30 18.67
N LEU A 32 -9.44 -2.65 19.83
CA LEU A 32 -8.41 -2.70 20.86
C LEU A 32 -8.28 -4.15 21.34
N SER A 33 -7.20 -4.83 20.95
CA SER A 33 -6.83 -6.08 21.60
C SER A 33 -6.47 -5.77 23.05
N ARG A 34 -7.06 -6.50 24.00
CA ARG A 34 -6.68 -6.43 25.42
C ARG A 34 -5.24 -6.89 25.68
N GLU A 35 -4.56 -7.42 24.67
CA GLU A 35 -3.20 -7.97 24.79
C GLU A 35 -2.10 -6.92 24.59
N TYR A 36 -2.43 -5.72 24.09
CA TYR A 36 -1.45 -4.66 23.82
C TYR A 36 -1.93 -3.30 24.31
N ASP A 37 -1.80 -3.05 25.62
CA ASP A 37 -2.25 -1.81 26.28
C ASP A 37 -1.60 -0.51 25.72
N SER A 38 -0.51 -0.62 24.96
CA SER A 38 0.22 0.52 24.39
C SER A 38 -0.16 0.87 22.96
N GLU A 39 -0.91 0.02 22.25
CA GLU A 39 -1.31 0.26 20.86
C GLU A 39 -2.63 1.01 20.75
N GLY A 40 -2.70 1.94 19.80
CA GLY A 40 -3.92 2.61 19.39
C GLY A 40 -4.71 1.80 18.35
N GLN A 41 -5.87 2.33 17.98
CA GLN A 41 -6.86 1.64 17.13
C GLN A 41 -6.53 1.71 15.64
N ASN A 42 -5.58 2.54 15.22
CA ASN A 42 -5.39 2.85 13.81
C ASN A 42 -4.43 1.87 13.15
N ARG A 43 -4.77 1.46 11.93
CA ARG A 43 -3.90 0.67 11.06
C ARG A 43 -3.78 1.39 9.73
N TRP A 44 -2.58 1.86 9.45
CA TRP A 44 -2.21 2.55 8.23
C TRP A 44 -1.49 1.60 7.29
N CYS A 45 -1.84 1.65 6.01
CA CYS A 45 -1.19 0.86 4.97
C CYS A 45 -0.96 1.71 3.72
N VAL A 46 0.11 1.40 2.99
CA VAL A 46 0.43 1.95 1.68
C VAL A 46 0.51 0.82 0.68
N TYR A 47 -0.23 0.95 -0.42
CA TYR A 47 -0.29 -0.03 -1.50
C TYR A 47 0.02 0.62 -2.84
N ALA A 48 0.80 -0.06 -3.68
CA ALA A 48 0.91 0.19 -5.10
C ALA A 48 0.09 -0.87 -5.86
N TYR A 49 -0.76 -0.39 -6.77
CA TYR A 49 -1.41 -1.17 -7.79
C TYR A 49 -0.67 -0.90 -9.10
N ILE A 50 0.09 -1.88 -9.56
CA ILE A 50 0.89 -1.78 -10.79
C ILE A 50 0.11 -2.52 -11.88
N TYR A 51 -0.23 -1.83 -12.97
CA TYR A 51 -1.04 -2.41 -14.04
C TYR A 51 -0.18 -3.06 -15.12
N PRO A 52 -0.72 -3.98 -15.94
CA PRO A 52 0.05 -4.74 -16.93
C PRO A 52 0.89 -3.92 -17.91
N GLN A 53 0.48 -2.69 -18.19
CA GLN A 53 1.20 -1.78 -19.09
C GLN A 53 2.44 -1.15 -18.44
N HIS A 54 2.55 -1.19 -17.12
CA HIS A 54 3.68 -0.62 -16.42
C HIS A 54 4.91 -1.54 -16.55
N PRO A 55 6.09 -1.02 -16.91
CA PRO A 55 7.31 -1.83 -17.10
C PRO A 55 7.70 -2.69 -15.88
N HIS A 56 7.45 -2.17 -14.67
CA HIS A 56 7.75 -2.90 -13.44
C HIS A 56 6.81 -4.09 -13.19
N PHE A 57 5.65 -4.15 -13.84
CA PHE A 57 4.70 -5.27 -13.72
C PHE A 57 5.35 -6.60 -14.11
N ALA A 58 6.08 -6.61 -15.23
CA ALA A 58 6.68 -7.82 -15.79
C ALA A 58 7.81 -8.40 -14.92
N LYS A 59 8.28 -7.67 -13.90
CA LYS A 59 9.30 -8.18 -12.97
C LYS A 59 8.72 -9.03 -11.84
N PHE A 60 7.40 -8.99 -11.65
CA PHE A 60 6.75 -9.76 -10.60
C PHE A 60 6.46 -11.19 -11.04
N GLU A 61 6.89 -12.16 -10.24
CA GLU A 61 6.77 -13.58 -10.51
C GLU A 61 6.27 -14.34 -9.28
N GLY A 62 5.08 -14.93 -9.39
CA GLY A 62 4.52 -15.81 -8.38
C GLY A 62 4.19 -15.14 -7.03
N PRO A 63 3.69 -15.91 -6.05
CA PRO A 63 3.13 -15.35 -4.81
C PRO A 63 4.19 -14.99 -3.76
N GLN A 64 5.49 -15.13 -4.05
CA GLN A 64 6.54 -14.87 -3.07
C GLN A 64 6.63 -13.37 -2.79
N MET A 65 6.27 -12.96 -1.58
CA MET A 65 6.19 -11.54 -1.18
C MET A 65 7.53 -10.81 -1.21
N TRP A 66 8.60 -11.47 -0.76
CA TRP A 66 9.95 -10.91 -0.66
C TRP A 66 10.79 -11.12 -1.92
N GLN A 67 10.16 -11.11 -3.09
CA GLN A 67 10.87 -11.19 -4.37
C GLN A 67 11.56 -9.86 -4.73
N ASP A 68 12.57 -9.91 -5.61
CA ASP A 68 13.36 -8.74 -5.99
C ASP A 68 12.51 -7.56 -6.49
N ALA A 69 11.45 -7.84 -7.25
CA ALA A 69 10.55 -6.80 -7.76
C ALA A 69 9.81 -6.04 -6.64
N ALA A 70 9.45 -6.73 -5.55
CA ALA A 70 8.80 -6.14 -4.38
C ALA A 70 9.82 -5.40 -3.50
N ASN A 71 10.97 -6.02 -3.22
CA ASN A 71 12.04 -5.43 -2.39
C ASN A 71 12.69 -4.19 -3.02
N MET A 72 12.58 -4.03 -4.35
CA MET A 72 13.05 -2.83 -5.04
C MET A 72 12.18 -1.60 -4.74
N LEU A 73 10.92 -1.78 -4.30
CA LEU A 73 10.01 -0.68 -4.04
C LEU A 73 10.28 -0.03 -2.67
N ILE A 74 10.12 1.28 -2.59
CA ILE A 74 10.22 2.04 -1.34
C ILE A 74 8.97 1.74 -0.50
N LEU A 75 9.09 0.74 0.37
CA LEU A 75 8.04 0.28 1.28
C LEU A 75 8.57 0.32 2.72
N HIS A 76 7.82 0.96 3.62
CA HIS A 76 8.15 1.06 5.03
C HIS A 76 8.28 -0.33 5.67
N GLY A 77 9.46 -0.67 6.18
CA GLY A 77 9.74 -1.99 6.75
C GLY A 77 9.85 -3.13 5.73
N GLY A 78 9.75 -2.85 4.42
CA GLY A 78 9.68 -3.83 3.34
C GLY A 78 8.25 -4.24 2.96
N PRO A 79 8.08 -5.15 2.00
CA PRO A 79 6.76 -5.62 1.57
C PRO A 79 6.12 -6.51 2.64
N SER A 80 4.90 -6.16 3.06
CA SER A 80 4.05 -6.99 3.95
C SER A 80 2.75 -7.46 3.27
N LEU A 81 2.53 -7.07 2.01
CA LEU A 81 1.45 -7.59 1.16
C LEU A 81 1.94 -7.81 -0.27
N LEU A 82 1.55 -8.93 -0.86
CA LEU A 82 1.60 -9.16 -2.31
C LEU A 82 0.36 -9.94 -2.76
N GLU A 83 -0.42 -9.35 -3.65
CA GLU A 83 -1.63 -9.92 -4.23
C GLU A 83 -1.63 -9.73 -5.76
N TYR A 84 -2.27 -10.67 -6.45
CA TYR A 84 -2.50 -10.59 -7.90
C TYR A 84 -4.01 -10.54 -8.16
N PRO A 85 -4.68 -9.39 -7.96
CA PRO A 85 -6.09 -9.25 -8.33
C PRO A 85 -6.38 -9.76 -9.74
N MET A 86 -7.41 -10.58 -9.87
CA MET A 86 -7.81 -11.20 -11.13
C MET A 86 -9.24 -10.82 -11.51
N TYR A 87 -9.46 -10.61 -12.80
CA TYR A 87 -10.77 -10.47 -13.42
C TYR A 87 -10.82 -11.38 -14.64
N GLU A 88 -11.86 -12.23 -14.74
CA GLU A 88 -12.03 -13.19 -15.84
C GLU A 88 -10.77 -14.06 -16.10
N GLY A 89 -10.11 -14.50 -15.03
CA GLY A 89 -8.92 -15.36 -15.09
C GLY A 89 -7.62 -14.64 -15.51
N ARG A 90 -7.64 -13.30 -15.64
CA ARG A 90 -6.46 -12.50 -15.97
C ARG A 90 -6.07 -11.61 -14.81
N VAL A 91 -4.77 -11.53 -14.53
CA VAL A 91 -4.23 -10.57 -13.56
C VAL A 91 -4.48 -9.16 -14.08
N THR A 92 -5.20 -8.35 -13.30
CA THR A 92 -5.51 -6.96 -13.64
C THR A 92 -4.50 -5.97 -13.06
N SER A 93 -3.80 -6.38 -12.00
CA SER A 93 -2.76 -5.60 -11.34
C SER A 93 -1.90 -6.50 -10.47
N VAL A 94 -0.68 -6.08 -10.19
CA VAL A 94 0.03 -6.50 -8.98
C VAL A 94 -0.28 -5.49 -7.90
N LYS A 95 -0.82 -5.94 -6.78
CA LYS A 95 -1.02 -5.12 -5.59
C LYS A 95 0.05 -5.51 -4.57
N VAL A 96 0.95 -4.58 -4.29
CA VAL A 96 2.07 -4.77 -3.36
C VAL A 96 2.08 -3.62 -2.37
N GLY A 97 2.46 -3.85 -1.12
CA GLY A 97 2.52 -2.77 -0.17
C GLY A 97 3.04 -3.16 1.19
N CYS A 98 2.88 -2.23 2.14
CA CYS A 98 3.27 -2.38 3.52
C CYS A 98 2.21 -1.80 4.46
N ASP A 99 2.27 -2.24 5.71
CA ASP A 99 1.55 -1.63 6.83
C ASP A 99 2.52 -0.86 7.74
N TYR A 100 1.96 0.01 8.57
CA TYR A 100 2.70 0.77 9.59
C TYR A 100 2.40 0.18 10.97
N HIS A 101 2.54 -1.14 11.09
CA HIS A 101 2.37 -1.89 12.32
C HIS A 101 3.54 -2.86 12.56
N HIS A 102 4.77 -2.38 12.37
CA HIS A 102 6.00 -3.10 12.69
C HIS A 102 6.55 -2.77 14.09
N LEU A 103 7.63 -3.45 14.47
CA LEU A 103 8.45 -3.06 15.62
C LEU A 103 8.86 -1.58 15.48
N HIS A 104 8.55 -0.78 16.49
CA HIS A 104 8.76 0.68 16.55
C HIS A 104 7.72 1.57 15.83
N ASP A 105 6.63 0.99 15.31
CA ASP A 105 5.56 1.75 14.65
C ASP A 105 4.37 2.11 15.55
N VAL A 106 4.43 1.77 16.84
CA VAL A 106 3.33 2.01 17.80
C VAL A 106 2.76 3.43 17.72
N ARG A 107 3.58 4.45 17.44
CA ARG A 107 3.11 5.84 17.27
C ARG A 107 2.05 6.00 16.17
N PHE A 108 2.17 5.27 15.04
CA PHE A 108 1.23 5.36 13.92
C PHE A 108 -0.16 4.84 14.30
N THR A 109 -0.21 3.90 15.24
CA THR A 109 -1.48 3.33 15.72
C THR A 109 -2.35 4.35 16.47
N HIS A 110 -1.78 5.47 16.89
CA HIS A 110 -2.49 6.56 17.57
C HIS A 110 -2.89 7.71 16.64
N MET A 111 -2.42 7.70 15.38
CA MET A 111 -2.69 8.76 14.40
C MET A 111 -4.02 8.49 13.68
N ALA A 112 -4.99 9.37 13.83
CA ALA A 112 -6.34 9.21 13.29
C ALA A 112 -6.57 10.01 12.00
N THR A 113 -5.69 10.94 11.67
CA THR A 113 -5.84 11.84 10.52
C THR A 113 -4.64 11.81 9.59
N ALA A 114 -4.83 12.27 8.36
CA ALA A 114 -3.75 12.41 7.38
C ALA A 114 -2.66 13.39 7.85
N GLU A 115 -3.03 14.44 8.59
CA GLU A 115 -2.10 15.42 9.13
C GLU A 115 -1.19 14.81 10.20
N GLU A 116 -1.76 14.02 11.13
CA GLU A 116 -0.99 13.31 12.16
C GLU A 116 -0.09 12.24 11.54
N ALA A 117 -0.60 11.52 10.53
CA ALA A 117 0.10 10.47 9.82
C ALA A 117 0.94 10.98 8.64
N ARG A 118 1.42 12.24 8.68
CA ARG A 118 2.15 12.88 7.56
C ARG A 118 3.27 12.01 6.99
N ARG A 119 4.00 11.25 7.83
CA ARG A 119 5.08 10.37 7.35
C ARG A 119 4.57 9.25 6.44
N VAL A 120 3.37 8.70 6.68
CA VAL A 120 2.75 7.70 5.80
C VAL A 120 2.51 8.27 4.41
N PHE A 121 2.11 9.55 4.34
CA PHE A 121 1.90 10.26 3.07
C PHE A 121 3.22 10.61 2.38
N ASP A 122 4.23 11.06 3.13
CA ASP A 122 5.57 11.32 2.60
C ASP A 122 6.17 10.04 1.97
N ASP A 123 6.06 8.89 2.63
CA ASP A 123 6.52 7.60 2.08
C ASP A 123 5.72 7.16 0.84
N ALA A 124 4.41 7.41 0.83
CA ALA A 124 3.56 7.12 -0.33
C ALA A 124 3.91 8.01 -1.54
N ASP A 125 4.32 9.25 -1.30
CA ASP A 125 4.83 10.15 -2.35
C ASP A 125 6.19 9.66 -2.89
N GLU A 126 7.09 9.18 -2.04
CA GLU A 126 8.36 8.57 -2.47
C GLU A 126 8.13 7.34 -3.36
N LEU A 127 7.18 6.47 -2.97
CA LEU A 127 6.77 5.31 -3.77
C LEU A 127 6.16 5.72 -5.12
N PHE A 128 5.32 6.76 -5.13
CA PHE A 128 4.71 7.29 -6.35
C PHE A 128 5.78 7.82 -7.31
N ASP A 129 6.73 8.60 -6.81
CA ASP A 129 7.82 9.17 -7.60
C ASP A 129 8.74 8.07 -8.14
N GLN A 130 9.02 7.04 -7.34
CA GLN A 130 9.79 5.88 -7.80
C GLN A 130 9.10 5.16 -8.96
N LEU A 131 7.80 4.84 -8.84
CA LEU A 131 7.06 4.16 -9.91
C LEU A 131 6.99 5.02 -11.18
N THR A 132 6.82 6.34 -11.02
CA THR A 132 6.88 7.28 -12.15
C THR A 132 8.21 7.17 -12.90
N ARG A 133 9.34 7.25 -12.18
CA ARG A 133 10.68 7.11 -12.77
C ARG A 133 10.89 5.76 -13.45
N LEU A 134 10.45 4.67 -12.82
CA LEU A 134 10.54 3.33 -13.41
C LEU A 134 9.75 3.20 -14.72
N GLY A 135 8.59 3.88 -14.81
CA GLY A 135 7.80 3.97 -16.03
C GLY A 135 8.51 4.75 -17.14
N GLU A 136 9.10 5.90 -16.79
CA GLU A 136 9.80 6.78 -17.74
C GLU A 136 11.12 6.18 -18.25
N ASP A 137 11.93 5.61 -17.37
CA ASP A 137 13.24 5.02 -17.71
C ASP A 137 13.12 3.88 -18.73
N ALA A 138 12.07 3.07 -18.62
CA ALA A 138 11.84 1.98 -19.56
C ALA A 138 11.43 2.49 -20.95
N LEU A 139 10.64 3.58 -21.01
CA LEU A 139 10.25 4.21 -22.27
C LEU A 139 11.46 4.87 -22.95
N ALA A 140 12.31 5.53 -22.18
CA ALA A 140 13.55 6.11 -22.70
C ALA A 140 14.49 5.04 -23.29
N LYS A 141 14.59 3.88 -22.64
CA LYS A 141 15.38 2.74 -23.15
C LYS A 141 14.77 2.05 -24.37
N ALA A 142 13.45 2.09 -24.53
CA ALA A 142 12.78 1.49 -25.67
C ALA A 142 12.79 2.37 -26.94
N GLY A 143 13.07 3.66 -26.79
CA GLY A 143 13.18 4.63 -27.90
C GLY A 143 14.61 4.92 -28.37
N ALA A 144 15.62 4.32 -27.73
CA ALA A 144 17.05 4.41 -28.08
C ALA A 144 17.50 3.13 -28.80
#